data_AF-A0A974TQD4-F1
#
_entry.id   AF-A0A974TQD4-F1
#
_cell.length_a   1.000
_cell.length_b   1.000
_cell.length_c   1.000
_cell.angle_alpha   90.00
_cell.angle_beta   90.00
_cell.angle_gamma   90.00
#
_symmetry.space_group_name_H-M   'P 1'
#
loop_
_entity.id
_entity.type
_entity.pdbx_description
1 polymer ?
#
loop_
_entity_poly.entity_id
_entity_poly.type
_entity_poly.pdbx_seq_one_letter_code
_entity_poly.pdbx_strand_id
1 'polypeptide(L)'
;MTLGYSLIPALADLNKTHATNPRWTGHARFHCVWQVVSYIILAIAMLAIIWFPILPERPQLILPLVAAVAVYGGFFAAVLGKRFYAGENYDENGYPPVGGPLGLALDVNITIFTTMVAFVAVTAFLVSQLMTAAV
;
A
#
# COMPACT_ATOMS: atom_id res chain seq x y z
N MET A 1 -8.07 4.94 -2.21
CA MET A 1 -6.89 4.49 -1.42
C MET A 1 -6.95 3.02 -1.00
N THR A 2 -8.10 2.48 -0.58
CA THR A 2 -8.28 1.08 -0.12
C THR A 2 -7.91 0.01 -1.15
N LEU A 3 -8.42 0.15 -2.38
CA LEU A 3 -8.07 -0.77 -3.47
C LEU A 3 -6.59 -0.63 -3.89
N GLY A 4 -6.01 0.55 -3.69
CA GLY A 4 -4.62 0.82 -4.07
C GLY A 4 -3.63 -0.04 -3.29
N TYR A 5 -3.80 -0.20 -1.97
CA TYR A 5 -2.86 -0.98 -1.16
C TYR A 5 -3.14 -2.49 -1.19
N SER A 6 -4.19 -2.92 -1.88
CA SER A 6 -4.60 -4.33 -1.93
C SER A 6 -4.46 -4.90 -3.33
N LEU A 7 -5.18 -4.34 -4.31
CA LEU A 7 -5.18 -4.86 -5.68
C LEU A 7 -3.84 -4.65 -6.39
N ILE A 8 -3.17 -3.50 -6.16
CA ILE A 8 -1.87 -3.24 -6.79
C ILE A 8 -0.82 -4.26 -6.32
N PRO A 9 -0.58 -4.46 -5.00
CA PRO A 9 0.30 -5.53 -4.54
C PRO A 9 -0.14 -6.92 -4.98
N ALA A 10 -1.45 -7.21 -5.00
CA ALA A 10 -1.92 -8.52 -5.45
C ALA A 10 -1.51 -8.82 -6.89
N LEU A 11 -1.62 -7.85 -7.79
CA LEU A 11 -1.21 -8.00 -9.19
C LEU A 11 0.32 -8.02 -9.36
N ALA A 12 1.04 -7.21 -8.58
CA ALA A 12 2.49 -7.09 -8.64
C ALA A 12 3.21 -8.30 -8.00
N ASP A 13 2.67 -8.87 -6.94
CA ASP A 13 3.40 -9.78 -6.06
C ASP A 13 2.94 -11.24 -6.20
N LEU A 14 1.70 -11.51 -6.63
CA LEU A 14 1.19 -12.89 -6.79
C LEU A 14 1.57 -13.49 -8.15
N ASN A 15 2.87 -13.54 -8.45
CA ASN A 15 3.39 -14.08 -9.70
C ASN A 15 4.81 -14.67 -9.56
N LYS A 16 5.39 -15.06 -10.70
CA LYS A 16 6.70 -15.75 -10.81
C LYS A 16 7.92 -14.91 -10.44
N THR A 17 7.80 -13.58 -10.36
CA THR A 17 8.90 -12.70 -9.95
C THR A 17 8.90 -12.43 -8.44
N HIS A 18 7.83 -12.82 -7.72
CA HIS A 18 7.67 -12.60 -6.27
C HIS A 18 7.19 -13.86 -5.55
N ALA A 19 5.87 -14.06 -5.40
CA ALA A 19 5.26 -15.15 -4.62
C ALA A 19 5.73 -16.56 -5.02
N THR A 20 6.13 -16.77 -6.27
CA THR A 20 6.69 -18.05 -6.75
C THR A 20 8.10 -17.91 -7.33
N ASN A 21 8.84 -16.86 -6.95
CA ASN A 21 10.21 -16.62 -7.40
C ASN A 21 11.17 -17.70 -6.87
N PRO A 22 11.83 -18.48 -7.74
CA PRO A 22 12.73 -19.55 -7.30
C PRO A 22 14.05 -19.04 -6.70
N ARG A 23 14.43 -17.77 -6.94
CA ARG A 23 15.67 -17.17 -6.39
C ARG A 23 15.51 -16.73 -4.94
N TRP A 24 14.28 -16.47 -4.50
CA TRP A 24 14.01 -16.08 -3.12
C TRP A 24 14.09 -17.29 -2.19
N THR A 25 14.41 -17.07 -0.92
CA THR A 25 14.24 -18.12 0.09
C THR A 25 12.75 -18.39 0.31
N GLY A 26 12.41 -19.60 0.76
CA GLY A 26 11.01 -19.95 1.04
C GLY A 26 10.32 -19.00 2.02
N HIS A 27 11.06 -18.49 2.99
CA HIS A 27 10.55 -17.57 3.99
C HIS A 27 10.21 -16.18 3.41
N ALA A 28 11.02 -15.64 2.49
CA ALA A 28 10.72 -14.38 1.83
C ALA A 28 9.41 -14.46 1.01
N ARG A 29 9.21 -15.56 0.27
CA ARG A 29 7.95 -15.82 -0.44
C ARG A 29 6.77 -15.92 0.51
N PHE A 30 6.93 -16.58 1.65
CA PHE A 30 5.90 -16.68 2.69
C PHE A 30 5.48 -15.29 3.20
N HIS A 31 6.45 -14.43 3.55
CA HIS A 31 6.15 -13.06 4.00
C HIS A 31 5.47 -12.21 2.91
N CYS A 32 5.88 -12.36 1.65
CA CYS A 32 5.25 -11.68 0.52
C CYS A 32 3.77 -12.08 0.38
N VAL A 33 3.47 -13.38 0.34
CA VAL A 33 2.07 -13.86 0.23
C VAL A 33 1.27 -13.47 1.48
N TRP A 34 1.86 -13.59 2.67
CA TRP A 34 1.21 -13.19 3.92
C TRP A 34 0.81 -11.71 3.89
N GLN A 35 1.73 -10.81 3.52
CA GLN A 35 1.45 -9.38 3.40
C GLN A 35 0.29 -9.10 2.44
N VAL A 36 0.35 -9.64 1.22
CA VAL A 36 -0.66 -9.42 0.18
C VAL A 36 -2.05 -9.90 0.63
N VAL A 37 -2.14 -11.12 1.18
CA VAL A 37 -3.41 -11.68 1.66
C VAL A 37 -3.96 -10.86 2.83
N SER A 38 -3.11 -10.43 3.77
CA SER A 38 -3.51 -9.54 4.86
C SER A 38 -4.08 -8.21 4.35
N TYR A 39 -3.48 -7.61 3.32
CA TYR A 39 -3.98 -6.36 2.75
C TYR A 39 -5.28 -6.53 1.97
N ILE A 40 -5.49 -7.67 1.30
CA ILE A 40 -6.78 -8.00 0.66
C ILE A 40 -7.87 -8.12 1.73
N ILE A 41 -7.63 -8.87 2.81
CA ILE A 41 -8.60 -9.02 3.90
C ILE A 41 -8.92 -7.67 4.55
N LEU A 42 -7.88 -6.87 4.84
CA LEU A 42 -8.06 -5.51 5.37
C LEU A 42 -8.85 -4.63 4.41
N ALA A 43 -8.59 -4.69 3.11
CA ALA A 43 -9.33 -3.92 2.11
C ALA A 43 -10.80 -4.34 2.02
N ILE A 44 -11.11 -5.64 2.09
CA ILE A 44 -12.50 -6.13 2.14
C ILE A 44 -13.22 -5.54 3.36
N ALA A 45 -12.59 -5.58 4.55
CA ALA A 45 -13.16 -5.01 5.76
C ALA A 45 -13.38 -3.49 5.65
N MET A 46 -12.40 -2.75 5.13
CA MET A 46 -12.52 -1.29 4.97
C MET A 46 -13.53 -0.90 3.89
N LEU A 47 -13.64 -1.66 2.81
CA LEU A 47 -14.68 -1.46 1.79
C LEU A 47 -16.07 -1.74 2.38
N ALA A 48 -16.22 -2.75 3.23
CA ALA A 48 -17.48 -3.01 3.92
C ALA A 48 -17.87 -1.82 4.82
N ILE A 49 -16.93 -1.24 5.55
CA ILE A 49 -17.16 -0.03 6.35
C ILE A 49 -17.55 1.17 5.45
N ILE A 50 -16.88 1.34 4.31
CA ILE A 50 -17.19 2.45 3.39
C ILE A 50 -18.61 2.32 2.83
N TRP A 51 -18.99 1.14 2.36
CA TRP A 51 -20.21 0.94 1.57
C TRP A 51 -21.44 0.56 2.38
N PHE A 52 -21.28 0.04 3.60
CA PHE A 52 -22.39 -0.31 4.47
C PHE A 52 -22.42 0.58 5.70
N PRO A 53 -23.60 1.10 6.12
CA PRO A 53 -23.74 1.96 7.29
C PRO A 53 -23.70 1.13 8.58
N ILE A 54 -22.56 0.49 8.85
CA ILE A 54 -22.35 -0.43 9.98
C ILE A 54 -21.73 0.24 11.21
N LEU A 55 -21.32 1.51 11.08
CA LEU A 55 -20.71 2.32 12.13
C LEU A 55 -21.31 3.73 12.14
N PRO A 56 -21.16 4.49 13.24
CA PRO A 56 -21.45 5.92 13.23
C PRO A 56 -20.64 6.66 12.15
N GLU A 57 -21.16 7.79 11.66
CA GLU A 57 -20.61 8.51 10.50
C GLU A 57 -19.10 8.83 10.62
N ARG A 58 -18.66 9.34 11.78
CA ARG A 58 -17.25 9.69 12.01
C ARG A 58 -16.30 8.49 11.89
N PRO A 59 -16.45 7.40 12.67
CA PRO A 59 -15.58 6.22 12.52
C PRO A 59 -15.74 5.54 11.15
N GLN A 60 -16.91 5.64 10.51
CA GLN A 60 -17.11 5.10 9.17
C GLN A 60 -16.19 5.76 8.12
N LEU A 61 -15.91 7.05 8.26
CA LEU A 61 -14.99 7.79 7.38
C LEU A 61 -13.52 7.67 7.83
N ILE A 62 -13.25 7.67 9.14
CA ILE A 62 -11.90 7.71 9.69
C ILE A 62 -11.19 6.35 9.58
N LEU A 63 -11.87 5.23 9.85
CA LEU A 63 -11.20 3.92 9.91
C LEU A 63 -10.54 3.51 8.58
N PRO A 64 -11.21 3.65 7.41
CA PRO A 64 -10.56 3.36 6.13
C PRO A 64 -9.35 4.27 5.87
N LEU A 65 -9.43 5.55 6.30
CA LEU A 65 -8.33 6.51 6.17
C LEU A 65 -7.13 6.09 7.04
N VAL A 66 -7.37 5.74 8.30
CA VAL A 66 -6.34 5.25 9.22
C VAL A 66 -5.69 3.99 8.68
N ALA A 67 -6.49 3.04 8.16
CA ALA A 67 -5.96 1.83 7.55
C ALA A 67 -5.03 2.13 6.35
N ALA A 68 -5.42 3.05 5.48
CA ALA A 68 -4.56 3.45 4.37
C ALA A 68 -3.26 4.15 4.83
N VAL A 69 -3.35 5.06 5.81
CA VAL A 69 -2.16 5.69 6.40
C VAL A 69 -1.24 4.64 7.01
N ALA A 70 -1.78 3.65 7.72
CA ALA A 70 -0.98 2.59 8.32
C ALA A 70 -0.27 1.73 7.26
N VAL A 71 -0.96 1.34 6.18
CA VAL A 71 -0.37 0.48 5.14
C VAL A 71 0.68 1.24 4.31
N TYR A 72 0.34 2.41 3.77
CA TYR A 72 1.32 3.17 2.97
C TYR A 72 2.43 3.75 3.84
N GLY A 73 2.12 4.19 5.06
CA GLY A 73 3.12 4.62 6.04
C GLY A 73 4.08 3.48 6.40
N GLY A 74 3.57 2.26 6.57
CA GLY A 74 4.39 1.06 6.78
C GLY A 74 5.35 0.78 5.63
N PHE A 75 4.89 0.92 4.37
CA PHE A 75 5.76 0.80 3.20
C PHE A 75 6.89 1.83 3.24
N PHE A 76 6.60 3.11 3.46
CA PHE A 76 7.63 4.14 3.50
C PHE A 76 8.54 4.02 4.72
N ALA A 77 8.03 3.54 5.86
CA ALA A 77 8.87 3.18 7.00
C ALA A 77 9.86 2.06 6.64
N ALA A 78 9.44 1.06 5.87
CA ALA A 78 10.34 0.02 5.35
C ALA A 78 11.38 0.60 4.38
N VAL A 79 10.98 1.45 3.43
CA VAL A 79 11.92 2.12 2.49
C VAL A 79 12.99 2.92 3.25
N LEU A 80 12.59 3.70 4.26
CA LEU A 80 13.50 4.50 5.07
C LEU A 80 14.36 3.65 6.02
N GLY A 81 13.82 2.52 6.48
CA GLY A 81 14.46 1.61 7.43
C GLY A 81 15.32 0.51 6.80
N LYS A 82 15.27 0.32 5.48
CA LYS A 82 15.83 -0.87 4.80
C LYS A 82 17.29 -1.18 5.12
N ARG A 83 18.11 -0.14 5.36
CA ARG A 83 19.52 -0.28 5.74
C ARG A 83 19.74 -1.06 7.05
N PHE A 84 18.77 -1.08 7.95
CA PHE A 84 18.89 -1.75 9.26
C PHE A 84 18.75 -3.27 9.17
N TYR A 85 18.25 -3.80 8.06
CA TYR A 85 18.03 -5.23 7.85
C TYR A 85 18.52 -5.69 6.47
N ALA A 86 19.42 -4.92 5.84
CA ALA A 86 19.95 -5.18 4.50
C ALA A 86 18.84 -5.41 3.45
N GLY A 87 17.76 -4.62 3.54
CA GLY A 87 16.63 -4.68 2.62
C GLY A 87 16.85 -3.89 1.34
N GLU A 88 16.13 -4.29 0.29
CA GLU A 88 16.12 -3.61 -1.00
C GLU A 88 14.70 -3.25 -1.45
N ASN A 89 14.57 -2.26 -2.33
CA ASN A 89 13.26 -1.82 -2.83
C ASN A 89 12.75 -2.68 -3.98
N TYR A 90 13.67 -3.32 -4.70
CA TYR A 90 13.40 -4.20 -5.83
C TYR A 90 14.47 -5.29 -5.92
N ASP A 91 14.15 -6.36 -6.64
CA ASP A 91 15.10 -7.40 -7.02
C ASP A 91 15.43 -7.24 -8.52
N GLU A 92 16.66 -7.60 -8.92
CA GLU A 92 17.08 -7.62 -10.33
C GLU A 92 16.18 -8.51 -11.19
N ASN A 93 15.66 -9.60 -10.61
CA ASN A 93 14.70 -10.48 -11.28
C ASN A 93 13.22 -10.17 -10.96
N GLY A 94 12.98 -9.01 -10.34
CA GLY A 94 11.68 -8.45 -10.00
C GLY A 94 11.26 -7.33 -10.96
N TYR A 95 10.84 -6.20 -10.38
CA TYR A 95 10.53 -4.96 -11.11
C TYR A 95 11.70 -3.97 -10.98
N PRO A 96 12.63 -3.92 -11.94
CA PRO A 96 13.71 -2.94 -11.89
C PRO A 96 13.16 -1.51 -12.07
N PRO A 97 13.93 -0.49 -11.62
CA PRO A 97 13.61 0.90 -11.89
C PRO A 97 13.43 1.17 -13.38
N VAL A 98 12.46 2.00 -13.71
CA VAL A 98 12.14 2.41 -15.07
C VAL A 98 12.68 3.80 -15.36
N GLY A 99 12.92 4.11 -16.64
CA GLY A 99 13.35 5.45 -17.06
C GLY A 99 12.26 6.48 -16.77
N GLY A 100 12.63 7.57 -16.11
CA GLY A 100 11.78 8.70 -15.76
C GLY A 100 12.20 10.01 -16.46
N PRO A 101 11.49 11.11 -16.17
CA PRO A 101 11.82 12.43 -16.70
C PRO A 101 13.25 12.82 -16.35
N LEU A 102 13.89 13.59 -17.23
CA LEU A 102 15.25 14.11 -17.02
C LEU A 102 16.34 13.04 -16.84
N GLY A 103 16.07 11.80 -17.29
CA GLY A 103 17.03 10.69 -17.18
C GLY A 103 17.11 10.06 -15.78
N LEU A 104 16.14 10.35 -14.90
CA LEU A 104 16.08 9.75 -13.57
C LEU A 104 15.62 8.29 -13.64
N ALA A 105 16.18 7.43 -12.79
CA ALA A 105 15.65 6.09 -12.58
C ALA A 105 14.55 6.13 -11.51
N LEU A 106 13.35 5.70 -11.87
CA LEU A 106 12.19 5.68 -10.99
C LEU A 106 11.92 4.27 -10.49
N ASP A 107 11.99 4.10 -9.19
CA ASP A 107 11.50 2.89 -8.53
C ASP A 107 9.98 2.79 -8.70
N VAL A 108 9.52 1.66 -9.24
CA VAL A 108 8.12 1.46 -9.62
C VAL A 108 7.20 1.51 -8.40
N ASN A 109 7.57 0.85 -7.31
CA ASN A 109 6.77 0.77 -6.09
C ASN A 109 6.71 2.12 -5.37
N ILE A 110 7.85 2.79 -5.23
CA ILE A 110 7.91 4.14 -4.63
C ILE A 110 7.05 5.10 -5.46
N THR A 111 7.16 5.09 -6.79
CA THR A 111 6.40 6.00 -7.65
C THR A 111 4.89 5.79 -7.51
N ILE A 112 4.44 4.53 -7.55
CA ILE A 112 3.02 4.20 -7.43
C ILE A 112 2.50 4.57 -6.03
N PHE A 113 3.22 4.22 -4.97
CA PHE A 113 2.76 4.49 -3.60
C PHE A 113 2.90 5.95 -3.19
N THR A 114 3.84 6.71 -3.73
CA THR A 114 3.84 8.18 -3.61
C THR A 114 2.57 8.77 -4.21
N THR A 115 2.14 8.28 -5.37
CA THR A 115 0.86 8.69 -5.98
C THR A 115 -0.32 8.33 -5.07
N MET A 116 -0.33 7.12 -4.49
CA MET A 116 -1.38 6.72 -3.55
C MET A 116 -1.41 7.56 -2.26
N VAL A 117 -0.24 7.96 -1.74
CA VAL A 117 -0.15 8.86 -0.58
C VAL A 117 -0.72 10.24 -0.90
N ALA A 118 -0.53 10.76 -2.11
CA ALA A 118 -1.19 12.01 -2.53
C ALA A 118 -2.73 11.87 -2.50
N PHE A 119 -3.28 10.75 -2.98
CA PHE A 119 -4.71 10.46 -2.85
C PHE A 119 -5.16 10.36 -1.39
N VAL A 120 -4.35 9.77 -0.51
CA VAL A 120 -4.64 9.72 0.94
C VAL A 120 -4.68 11.12 1.54
N ALA A 121 -3.74 12.00 1.19
CA ALA A 121 -3.71 13.38 1.69
C ALA A 121 -4.94 14.17 1.26
N VAL A 122 -5.34 14.08 -0.02
CA VAL A 122 -6.59 14.68 -0.53
C VAL A 122 -7.81 14.11 0.21
N THR A 123 -7.85 12.80 0.40
CA THR A 123 -8.95 12.14 1.14
C THR A 123 -9.02 12.65 2.59
N ALA A 124 -7.88 12.73 3.28
CA ALA A 124 -7.80 13.24 4.64
C ALA A 124 -8.30 14.68 4.75
N PHE A 125 -7.92 15.53 3.78
CA PHE A 125 -8.43 16.89 3.70
C PHE A 125 -9.96 16.90 3.56
N LEU A 126 -10.54 16.16 2.60
CA LEU A 126 -11.99 16.10 2.40
C LEU A 126 -12.74 15.58 3.64
N VAL A 127 -12.25 14.51 4.26
CA VAL A 127 -12.83 13.98 5.51
C VAL A 127 -12.78 15.03 6.62
N SER A 128 -11.67 15.79 6.74
CA SER A 128 -11.58 16.87 7.73
C SER A 128 -12.65 17.94 7.53
N GLN A 129 -12.94 18.32 6.28
CA GLN A 129 -13.95 19.33 5.96
C GLN A 129 -15.37 18.85 6.31
N LEU A 130 -15.68 17.58 6.00
CA LEU A 130 -16.97 16.96 6.36
C LEU A 130 -17.16 16.91 7.88
N MET A 131 -16.11 16.55 8.61
CA MET A 131 -16.15 16.48 10.07
C MET A 131 -16.33 17.84 10.74
N THR A 132 -15.76 18.91 10.17
CA THR A 132 -15.93 20.29 10.68
C THR A 132 -17.30 20.87 10.36
N ALA A 133 -17.91 20.47 9.24
CA ALA A 133 -19.26 20.92 8.86
C ALA A 133 -20.38 20.22 9.64
N ALA A 134 -20.09 19.08 10.28
CA ALA A 134 -21.01 18.29 11.07
C ALA A 134 -21.02 18.65 12.58
N VAL A 135 -20.44 19.81 12.96
CA VAL A 135 -20.47 20.40 14.31
C VAL A 135 -21.25 21.69 14.27
#